data_AF-A0A7R9MNQ5-F1
#
_entry.id   AF-A0A7R9MNQ5-F1
#
_cell.length_a   1.000
_cell.length_b   1.000
_cell.length_c   1.000
_cell.angle_alpha   90.00
_cell.angle_beta   90.00
_cell.angle_gamma   90.00
#
_symmetry.space_group_name_H-M   'P 1'
#
loop_
_entity.id
_entity.type
_entity.pdbx_description
1 polymer ?
#
loop_
_entity_poly.entity_id
_entity_poly.type
_entity_poly.pdbx_seq_one_letter_code
_entity_poly.pdbx_strand_id
1 'polypeptide(L)'
;KDNKSQTIPEALFWLNRILKPHSLQMRAKLLLITYGPLISVSPASTSIPYIGWWDLTDTFFINEGLEELGFALYMLYGQTKSPEDKSNVILLMEEIMKTPQNWLFENMASLLFFAGDDITYQYFYTKMSTENYSEVAQKLVYLTLIEHKLTKKTKIVYKMIEKLCSSSEHKHKLMNELPIAFCEAITDIDGAIELEDERDITELHEIIAAQSDLMKNSFLSNFDMSSQESKQSLTSNDSQTTPKEE
;
A
#
# COMPACT_ATOMS: atom_id res chain seq x y z
N LYS A 1 -14.88 -27.44 -26.15
CA LYS A 1 -14.02 -28.19 -25.21
C LYS A 1 -13.75 -27.24 -24.07
N ASP A 2 -14.48 -27.47 -22.99
CA ASP A 2 -14.69 -26.55 -21.89
C ASP A 2 -13.37 -26.29 -21.14
N ASN A 3 -12.84 -25.09 -21.29
CA ASN A 3 -11.68 -24.63 -20.55
C ASN A 3 -12.17 -24.31 -19.13
N LYS A 4 -12.23 -25.34 -18.29
CA LYS A 4 -12.60 -25.24 -16.89
C LYS A 4 -11.76 -24.14 -16.26
N SER A 5 -12.42 -23.07 -15.86
CA SER A 5 -11.95 -22.08 -14.91
C SER A 5 -11.31 -22.86 -13.77
N GLN A 6 -9.97 -22.84 -13.67
CA GLN A 6 -9.30 -23.34 -12.48
C GLN A 6 -9.94 -22.61 -11.31
N THR A 7 -10.54 -23.38 -10.41
CA THR A 7 -11.16 -22.77 -9.24
C THR A 7 -10.03 -22.11 -8.45
N ILE A 8 -10.24 -20.88 -7.97
CA ILE A 8 -9.27 -20.14 -7.14
C ILE A 8 -8.62 -21.03 -6.04
N PRO A 9 -9.36 -21.94 -5.37
CA PRO A 9 -8.77 -22.90 -4.42
C PRO A 9 -7.71 -23.85 -5.01
N GLU A 10 -7.88 -24.30 -6.25
CA GLU A 10 -6.94 -25.19 -6.93
C GLU A 10 -5.64 -24.47 -7.28
N ALA A 11 -5.72 -23.25 -7.81
CA ALA A 11 -4.54 -22.42 -8.11
C ALA A 11 -3.72 -22.16 -6.83
N LEU A 12 -4.40 -21.80 -5.74
CA LEU A 12 -3.77 -21.58 -4.44
C LEU A 12 -3.15 -22.84 -3.84
N PHE A 13 -3.80 -23.99 -4.02
CA PHE A 13 -3.26 -25.28 -3.56
C PHE A 13 -1.92 -25.57 -4.24
N TRP A 14 -1.85 -25.42 -5.57
CA TRP A 14 -0.62 -25.64 -6.31
C TRP A 14 0.44 -24.60 -5.99
N LEU A 15 0.05 -23.32 -5.85
CA LEU A 15 0.97 -22.26 -5.47
C LEU A 15 1.64 -22.56 -4.12
N ASN A 16 0.85 -22.89 -3.10
CA ASN A 16 1.38 -23.29 -1.79
C ASN A 16 2.29 -24.51 -1.87
N ARG A 17 1.92 -25.51 -2.68
CA ARG A 17 2.73 -26.73 -2.85
C ARG A 17 4.08 -26.44 -3.52
N ILE A 18 4.10 -25.51 -4.47
CA ILE A 18 5.32 -25.08 -5.15
C ILE A 18 6.19 -24.24 -4.21
N LEU A 19 5.62 -23.27 -3.47
CA LEU A 19 6.40 -22.35 -2.65
C LEU A 19 6.97 -22.98 -1.37
N LYS A 20 6.18 -23.80 -0.65
CA LYS A 20 6.55 -24.35 0.67
C LYS A 20 7.93 -25.02 0.77
N PRO A 21 8.41 -25.84 -0.18
CA PRO A 21 9.71 -26.50 -0.04
C PRO A 21 10.91 -25.54 -0.17
N HIS A 22 10.71 -24.32 -0.65
CA HIS A 22 11.80 -23.40 -0.97
C HIS A 22 12.07 -22.39 0.15
N SER A 23 13.28 -21.82 0.16
CA SER A 23 13.64 -20.69 1.04
C SER A 23 12.85 -19.44 0.69
N LEU A 24 12.80 -18.47 1.61
CA LEU A 24 12.09 -17.21 1.42
C LEU A 24 12.51 -16.48 0.13
N GLN A 25 13.82 -16.38 -0.10
CA GLN A 25 14.41 -15.74 -1.29
C GLN A 25 13.97 -16.44 -2.58
N MET A 26 13.94 -17.77 -2.58
CA MET A 26 13.53 -18.53 -3.75
C MET A 26 12.02 -18.43 -3.99
N ARG A 27 11.20 -18.38 -2.93
CA ARG A 27 9.77 -18.13 -3.06
C ARG A 27 9.48 -16.77 -3.68
N ALA A 28 10.20 -15.72 -3.26
CA ALA A 28 10.06 -14.39 -3.85
C ALA A 28 10.38 -14.40 -5.34
N LYS A 29 11.52 -14.99 -5.73
CA LYS A 29 11.91 -15.16 -7.14
C LYS A 29 10.88 -15.96 -7.94
N LEU A 30 10.35 -17.05 -7.39
CA LEU A 30 9.32 -17.86 -8.05
C LEU A 30 8.04 -17.07 -8.26
N LEU A 31 7.59 -16.29 -7.27
CA LEU A 31 6.41 -15.43 -7.41
C LEU A 31 6.62 -14.36 -8.49
N LEU A 32 7.81 -13.76 -8.56
CA LEU A 32 8.15 -12.79 -9.60
C LEU A 32 8.23 -13.42 -10.99
N ILE A 33 8.72 -14.65 -11.10
CA ILE A 33 8.75 -15.37 -12.38
C ILE A 33 7.35 -15.76 -12.84
N THR A 34 6.44 -16.04 -11.91
CA THR A 34 5.10 -16.56 -12.23
C THR A 34 4.04 -15.47 -12.37
N TYR A 35 4.15 -14.38 -11.62
CA TYR A 35 3.15 -13.29 -11.55
C TYR A 35 3.76 -11.90 -11.67
N GLY A 36 5.09 -11.78 -11.82
CA GLY A 36 5.75 -10.48 -11.97
C GLY A 36 5.29 -9.76 -13.23
N PRO A 37 5.69 -8.49 -13.39
CA PRO A 37 5.17 -7.65 -14.47
C PRO A 37 5.60 -8.20 -15.82
N LEU A 38 4.65 -8.86 -16.49
CA LEU A 38 4.83 -9.38 -17.84
C LEU A 38 4.66 -8.23 -18.82
N ILE A 39 5.77 -7.78 -19.37
CA ILE A 39 5.75 -6.81 -20.46
C ILE A 39 5.49 -7.59 -21.74
N SER A 40 4.22 -7.59 -22.16
CA SER A 40 3.84 -8.03 -23.50
C SER A 40 3.94 -6.82 -24.43
N VAL A 41 4.88 -6.87 -25.36
CA VAL A 41 4.88 -5.91 -26.47
C VAL A 41 3.63 -6.20 -27.29
N SER A 42 2.80 -5.18 -27.50
CA SER A 42 1.59 -5.08 -28.35
C SER A 42 1.10 -6.36 -29.06
N PRO A 43 -0.21 -6.66 -29.12
CA PRO A 43 -0.74 -7.84 -29.81
C PRO A 43 -0.40 -7.94 -31.32
N ALA A 44 0.14 -6.87 -31.93
CA ALA A 44 0.68 -6.87 -33.30
C ALA A 44 2.18 -7.28 -33.40
N SER A 45 2.85 -7.45 -32.27
CA SER A 45 4.27 -7.76 -32.13
C SER A 45 4.48 -9.26 -31.94
N THR A 46 5.38 -9.86 -32.71
CA THR A 46 5.80 -11.26 -32.57
C THR A 46 6.78 -11.50 -31.42
N SER A 47 6.97 -10.52 -30.53
CA SER A 47 7.96 -10.64 -29.46
C SER A 47 7.41 -11.41 -28.25
N ILE A 48 8.33 -12.16 -27.63
CA ILE A 48 8.04 -13.05 -26.51
C ILE A 48 7.84 -12.16 -25.26
N PRO A 49 6.80 -12.39 -24.45
CA PRO A 49 6.64 -11.66 -23.20
C PRO A 49 7.85 -11.89 -22.29
N TYR A 50 8.32 -10.83 -21.66
CA TYR A 50 9.43 -10.88 -20.72
C TYR A 50 9.05 -10.22 -19.41
N ILE A 51 9.77 -10.57 -18.34
CA ILE A 51 9.58 -9.96 -17.02
C ILE A 51 10.34 -8.63 -17.01
N GLY A 52 9.64 -7.54 -16.72
CA GLY A 52 10.20 -6.20 -16.60
C GLY A 52 11.05 -6.02 -15.33
N TRP A 53 12.15 -6.77 -15.23
CA TRP A 53 13.01 -6.78 -14.03
C TRP A 53 13.65 -5.43 -13.73
N TRP A 54 14.15 -4.76 -14.77
CA TRP A 54 14.74 -3.42 -14.68
C TRP A 54 13.69 -2.38 -14.35
N ASP A 55 12.46 -2.58 -14.83
CA ASP A 55 11.34 -1.69 -14.57
C ASP A 55 10.81 -1.79 -13.13
N LEU A 56 11.32 -2.72 -12.32
CA LEU A 56 11.04 -2.75 -10.89
C LEU A 56 11.97 -1.81 -10.11
N THR A 57 13.18 -1.56 -10.62
CA THR A 57 14.27 -0.87 -9.91
C THR A 57 14.60 0.50 -10.49
N ASP A 58 14.44 0.69 -11.80
CA ASP A 58 14.96 1.86 -12.52
C ASP A 58 13.84 2.68 -13.19
N THR A 59 12.65 2.07 -13.38
CA THR A 59 11.45 2.75 -13.90
C THR A 59 10.25 2.40 -13.03
N PHE A 60 9.10 3.03 -13.27
CA PHE A 60 7.86 2.70 -12.56
C PHE A 60 6.76 2.24 -13.52
N PHE A 61 5.92 1.32 -13.06
CA PHE A 61 4.77 0.87 -13.83
C PHE A 61 3.65 1.90 -13.74
N ILE A 62 3.29 2.51 -14.88
CA ILE A 62 2.11 3.41 -14.99
C ILE A 62 0.78 2.60 -14.96
N ASN A 63 0.84 1.29 -15.15
CA ASN A 63 -0.32 0.40 -15.36
C ASN A 63 -0.50 -0.65 -14.24
N GLU A 64 -1.50 -1.52 -14.39
CA GLU A 64 -1.80 -2.73 -13.60
C GLU A 64 -0.70 -3.83 -13.66
N GLY A 65 0.55 -3.48 -13.98
CA GLY A 65 1.64 -4.45 -14.20
C GLY A 65 1.97 -5.34 -12.99
N LEU A 66 1.61 -4.89 -11.79
CA LEU A 66 1.79 -5.63 -10.53
C LEU A 66 0.48 -6.22 -9.99
N GLU A 67 -0.63 -6.11 -10.72
CA GLU A 67 -1.94 -6.58 -10.26
C GLU A 67 -1.94 -8.08 -10.00
N GLU A 68 -1.42 -8.89 -10.92
CA GLU A 68 -1.40 -10.34 -10.75
C GLU A 68 -0.53 -10.78 -9.55
N LEU A 69 0.61 -10.12 -9.35
CA LEU A 69 1.49 -10.39 -8.21
C LEU A 69 0.83 -9.97 -6.89
N GLY A 70 0.23 -8.79 -6.86
CA GLY A 70 -0.53 -8.30 -5.71
C GLY A 70 -1.69 -9.25 -5.37
N PHE A 71 -2.46 -9.66 -6.38
CA PHE A 71 -3.55 -10.62 -6.22
C PHE A 71 -3.07 -11.98 -5.70
N ALA A 72 -1.93 -12.48 -6.17
CA ALA A 72 -1.34 -13.71 -5.64
C ALA A 72 -1.00 -13.59 -4.13
N LEU A 73 -0.43 -12.45 -3.71
CA LEU A 73 -0.15 -12.18 -2.29
C LEU A 73 -1.43 -12.03 -1.46
N TYR A 74 -2.43 -11.31 -1.98
CA TYR A 74 -3.76 -11.19 -1.38
C TYR A 74 -4.36 -12.58 -1.10
N MET A 75 -4.32 -13.46 -2.10
CA MET A 75 -4.83 -14.82 -2.01
C MET A 75 -4.07 -15.68 -1.00
N LEU A 76 -2.73 -15.60 -0.99
CA LEU A 76 -1.88 -16.29 0.00
C LEU A 76 -2.19 -15.82 1.42
N TYR A 77 -2.32 -14.51 1.62
CA TYR A 77 -2.58 -13.92 2.93
C TYR A 77 -3.99 -14.23 3.44
N GLY A 78 -5.02 -14.04 2.61
CA GLY A 78 -6.42 -14.19 3.00
C GLY A 78 -6.82 -15.62 3.35
N GLN A 79 -6.13 -16.61 2.79
CA GLN A 79 -6.42 -18.04 3.01
C GLN A 79 -5.63 -18.63 4.17
N THR A 80 -4.65 -17.87 4.66
CA THR A 80 -3.83 -18.23 5.79
C THR A 80 -4.57 -17.93 7.10
N LYS A 81 -4.77 -18.95 7.93
CA LYS A 81 -5.47 -18.82 9.22
C LYS A 81 -4.53 -18.55 10.39
N SER A 82 -3.32 -19.10 10.36
CA SER A 82 -2.35 -18.95 11.44
C SER A 82 -1.71 -17.56 11.41
N PRO A 83 -1.62 -16.84 12.55
CA PRO A 83 -0.90 -15.57 12.62
C PRO A 83 0.56 -15.68 12.17
N GLU A 84 1.24 -16.78 12.52
CA GLU A 84 2.65 -17.02 12.13
C GLU A 84 2.80 -17.12 10.62
N ASP A 85 1.92 -17.88 9.98
CA ASP A 85 1.93 -18.02 8.52
C ASP A 85 1.57 -16.70 7.83
N LYS A 86 0.68 -15.88 8.42
CA LYS A 86 0.39 -14.53 7.92
C LYS A 86 1.63 -13.65 7.97
N SER A 87 2.39 -13.69 9.08
CA SER A 87 3.67 -13.01 9.18
C SER A 87 4.67 -13.52 8.14
N ASN A 88 4.70 -14.82 7.83
CA ASN A 88 5.54 -15.37 6.76
C ASN A 88 5.18 -14.81 5.38
N VAL A 89 3.90 -14.52 5.10
CA VAL A 89 3.48 -13.87 3.86
C VAL A 89 3.91 -12.39 3.82
N ILE A 90 3.89 -11.68 4.95
CA ILE A 90 4.44 -10.31 5.04
C ILE A 90 5.94 -10.31 4.76
N LEU A 91 6.70 -11.22 5.36
CA LEU A 91 8.13 -11.39 5.10
C LEU A 91 8.41 -11.76 3.64
N LEU A 92 7.53 -12.53 3.00
CA LEU A 92 7.65 -12.87 1.59
C LEU A 92 7.42 -11.64 0.69
N MET A 93 6.43 -10.81 1.01
CA MET A 93 6.20 -9.55 0.31
C MET A 93 7.40 -8.61 0.45
N GLU A 94 8.00 -8.52 1.64
CA GLU A 94 9.24 -7.77 1.87
C GLU A 94 10.42 -8.27 1.02
N GLU A 95 10.60 -9.57 0.93
CA GLU A 95 11.66 -10.18 0.13
C GLU A 95 11.44 -9.93 -1.37
N ILE A 96 10.19 -9.93 -1.83
CA ILE A 96 9.82 -9.57 -3.21
C ILE A 96 10.26 -8.14 -3.53
N MET A 97 9.95 -7.18 -2.67
CA MET A 97 10.29 -5.75 -2.85
C MET A 97 11.81 -5.46 -2.82
N LYS A 98 12.63 -6.48 -2.54
CA LYS A 98 14.11 -6.43 -2.52
C LYS A 98 14.75 -7.35 -3.57
N THR A 99 13.92 -7.97 -4.42
CA THR A 99 14.36 -8.93 -5.45
C THR A 99 14.00 -8.37 -6.83
N PRO A 100 14.96 -8.12 -7.73
CA PRO A 100 16.35 -8.57 -7.69
C PRO A 100 17.28 -7.63 -6.91
N GLN A 101 16.85 -6.38 -6.73
CA GLN A 101 17.46 -5.33 -5.90
C GLN A 101 16.31 -4.55 -5.22
N ASN A 102 16.64 -3.52 -4.44
CA ASN A 102 15.61 -2.65 -3.84
C ASN A 102 14.77 -2.00 -4.95
N TRP A 103 13.46 -2.14 -4.86
CA TRP A 103 12.54 -1.53 -5.82
C TRP A 103 12.41 -0.02 -5.58
N LEU A 104 11.90 0.68 -6.59
CA LEU A 104 11.41 2.04 -6.41
C LEU A 104 10.19 2.07 -5.47
N PHE A 105 10.01 3.15 -4.72
CA PHE A 105 8.89 3.27 -3.79
C PHE A 105 7.53 3.24 -4.49
N GLU A 106 7.45 3.74 -5.72
CA GLU A 106 6.29 3.70 -6.62
C GLU A 106 5.86 2.26 -6.91
N ASN A 107 6.83 1.39 -7.20
CA ASN A 107 6.59 -0.03 -7.50
C ASN A 107 6.24 -0.81 -6.23
N MET A 108 6.89 -0.51 -5.11
CA MET A 108 6.50 -1.04 -3.79
C MET A 108 5.06 -0.65 -3.45
N ALA A 109 4.72 0.63 -3.60
CA ALA A 109 3.38 1.16 -3.36
C ALA A 109 2.34 0.52 -4.27
N SER A 110 2.66 0.32 -5.54
CA SER A 110 1.78 -0.38 -6.49
C SER A 110 1.52 -1.83 -6.07
N LEU A 111 2.56 -2.56 -5.65
CA LEU A 111 2.38 -3.91 -5.11
C LEU A 111 1.50 -3.92 -3.86
N LEU A 112 1.75 -3.00 -2.92
CA LEU A 112 0.97 -2.85 -1.69
C LEU A 112 -0.50 -2.51 -1.98
N PHE A 113 -0.76 -1.68 -2.98
CA PHE A 113 -2.12 -1.36 -3.41
C PHE A 113 -2.86 -2.61 -3.90
N PHE A 114 -2.26 -3.36 -4.84
CA PHE A 114 -2.88 -4.56 -5.41
C PHE A 114 -2.93 -5.76 -4.44
N ALA A 115 -2.03 -5.82 -3.45
CA ALA A 115 -2.07 -6.83 -2.40
C ALA A 115 -3.26 -6.65 -1.44
N GLY A 116 -3.81 -5.43 -1.36
CA GLY A 116 -5.03 -5.11 -0.63
C GLY A 116 -4.82 -4.62 0.81
N ASP A 117 -5.85 -3.97 1.35
CA ASP A 117 -5.79 -3.16 2.58
C ASP A 117 -5.28 -3.94 3.80
N ASP A 118 -5.72 -5.18 3.98
CA ASP A 118 -5.43 -5.96 5.18
C ASP A 118 -3.95 -6.36 5.29
N ILE A 119 -3.38 -6.90 4.21
CA ILE A 119 -1.96 -7.30 4.17
C ILE A 119 -1.06 -6.05 4.23
N THR A 120 -1.44 -4.98 3.53
CA THR A 120 -0.69 -3.72 3.49
C THR A 120 -0.70 -3.00 4.84
N TYR A 121 -1.85 -2.97 5.53
CA TYR A 121 -1.91 -2.47 6.90
C TYR A 121 -0.98 -3.26 7.83
N GLN A 122 -0.99 -4.58 7.74
CA GLN A 122 -0.15 -5.43 8.60
C GLN A 122 1.33 -5.24 8.30
N TYR A 123 1.70 -5.10 7.03
CA TYR A 123 3.04 -4.74 6.62
C TYR A 123 3.51 -3.44 7.29
N PHE A 124 2.76 -2.34 7.16
CA PHE A 124 3.13 -1.08 7.78
C PHE A 124 3.16 -1.16 9.32
N TYR A 125 2.20 -1.88 9.91
CA TYR A 125 2.17 -2.08 11.35
C TYR A 125 3.42 -2.80 11.87
N THR A 126 3.86 -3.86 11.19
CA THR A 126 5.11 -4.56 11.54
C THR A 126 6.32 -3.66 11.28
N LYS A 127 6.32 -2.88 10.20
CA LYS A 127 7.43 -1.97 9.89
C LYS A 127 7.60 -0.85 10.90
N MET A 128 6.55 -0.21 11.37
CA MET A 128 6.66 0.82 12.41
C MET A 128 7.27 0.29 13.73
N SER A 129 7.21 -1.02 13.95
CA SER A 129 7.80 -1.67 15.13
C SER A 129 9.29 -2.00 14.96
N THR A 130 9.77 -2.13 13.71
CA THR A 130 11.13 -2.61 13.39
C THR A 130 12.00 -1.62 12.61
N GLU A 131 11.39 -0.66 11.91
CA GLU A 131 12.02 0.26 10.95
C GLU A 131 11.93 1.73 11.39
N ASN A 132 12.63 2.59 10.62
CA ASN A 132 12.55 4.03 10.73
C ASN A 132 11.19 4.53 10.18
N TYR A 133 10.49 5.38 10.94
CA TYR A 133 9.22 5.98 10.55
C TYR A 133 9.32 6.78 9.26
N SER A 134 10.51 7.30 8.93
CA SER A 134 10.80 7.97 7.66
C SER A 134 10.55 7.06 6.45
N GLU A 135 11.04 5.80 6.48
CA GLU A 135 10.85 4.86 5.36
C GLU A 135 9.39 4.41 5.24
N VAL A 136 8.69 4.27 6.37
CA VAL A 136 7.25 4.00 6.41
C VAL A 136 6.48 5.17 5.79
N ALA A 137 6.83 6.41 6.15
CA ALA A 137 6.20 7.62 5.64
C ALA A 137 6.39 7.76 4.13
N GLN A 138 7.60 7.54 3.61
CA GLN A 138 7.89 7.56 2.17
C GLN A 138 7.00 6.56 1.41
N LYS A 139 6.96 5.29 1.83
CA LYS A 139 6.08 4.29 1.20
C LYS A 139 4.59 4.65 1.28
N LEU A 140 4.12 5.28 2.37
CA LEU A 140 2.74 5.75 2.50
C LEU A 140 2.42 6.92 1.56
N VAL A 141 3.37 7.83 1.33
CA VAL A 141 3.22 8.92 0.34
C VAL A 141 3.03 8.34 -1.05
N TYR A 142 3.89 7.43 -1.47
CA TYR A 142 3.76 6.77 -2.78
C TYR A 142 2.50 5.91 -2.87
N LEU A 143 2.08 5.23 -1.79
CA LEU A 143 0.79 4.53 -1.78
C LEU A 143 -0.40 5.48 -1.93
N THR A 144 -0.32 6.67 -1.32
CA THR A 144 -1.32 7.74 -1.48
C THR A 144 -1.38 8.20 -2.94
N LEU A 145 -0.21 8.40 -3.57
CA LEU A 145 -0.11 8.75 -4.98
C LEU A 145 -0.74 7.67 -5.86
N ILE A 146 -0.41 6.39 -5.68
CA ILE A 146 -0.98 5.29 -6.47
C ILE A 146 -2.50 5.17 -6.27
N GLU A 147 -3.00 5.23 -5.03
CA GLU A 147 -4.46 5.21 -4.78
C GLU A 147 -5.15 6.38 -5.51
N HIS A 148 -4.53 7.57 -5.48
CA HIS A 148 -5.05 8.73 -6.17
C HIS A 148 -5.02 8.55 -7.69
N LYS A 149 -3.93 8.07 -8.28
CA LYS A 149 -3.83 7.82 -9.73
C LYS A 149 -4.94 6.89 -10.21
N LEU A 150 -5.19 5.79 -9.48
CA LEU A 150 -6.13 4.74 -9.85
C LEU A 150 -7.60 5.05 -9.51
N THR A 151 -7.88 5.71 -8.39
CA THR A 151 -9.25 5.88 -7.87
C THR A 151 -9.73 7.33 -7.80
N LYS A 152 -8.82 8.29 -8.04
CA LYS A 152 -9.00 9.74 -7.84
C LYS A 152 -9.41 10.12 -6.41
N LYS A 153 -9.09 9.26 -5.42
CA LYS A 153 -9.39 9.41 -3.99
C LYS A 153 -8.24 8.83 -3.16
N THR A 154 -8.14 9.23 -1.89
CA THR A 154 -7.11 8.76 -0.93
C THR A 154 -7.72 8.14 0.34
N LYS A 155 -8.93 7.57 0.22
CA LYS A 155 -9.76 7.16 1.37
C LYS A 155 -9.21 5.93 2.07
N ILE A 156 -8.67 4.97 1.31
CA ILE A 156 -8.13 3.72 1.85
C ILE A 156 -6.87 4.02 2.64
N VAL A 157 -5.93 4.76 2.05
CA VAL A 157 -4.67 5.11 2.71
C VAL A 157 -4.93 6.00 3.93
N TYR A 158 -5.86 6.95 3.84
CA TYR A 158 -6.27 7.75 5.00
C TYR A 158 -6.72 6.88 6.18
N LYS A 159 -7.67 5.95 5.95
CA LYS A 159 -8.15 5.03 7.00
C LYS A 159 -7.04 4.14 7.55
N MET A 160 -6.11 3.74 6.70
CA MET A 160 -4.95 2.96 7.10
C MET A 160 -4.06 3.77 8.04
N ILE A 161 -3.74 5.02 7.69
CA ILE A 161 -2.97 5.94 8.54
C ILE A 161 -3.69 6.16 9.88
N GLU A 162 -5.00 6.39 9.88
CA GLU A 162 -5.80 6.53 11.10
C GLU A 162 -5.68 5.30 12.01
N LYS A 163 -5.77 4.10 11.42
CA LYS A 163 -5.62 2.83 12.13
C LYS A 163 -4.20 2.60 12.65
N LEU A 164 -3.17 3.01 11.90
CA LEU A 164 -1.76 2.95 12.33
C LEU A 164 -1.49 3.93 13.49
N CYS A 165 -2.12 5.10 13.45
CA CYS A 165 -2.03 6.15 14.47
C CYS A 165 -2.98 5.98 15.65
N SER A 166 -3.57 4.79 15.83
CA SER A 166 -4.46 4.53 16.98
C SER A 166 -3.74 4.58 18.33
N SER A 167 -2.41 4.38 18.37
CA SER A 167 -1.60 4.65 19.58
C SER A 167 -0.97 6.04 19.51
N SER A 168 -0.86 6.71 20.67
CA SER A 168 -0.27 8.06 20.77
C SER A 168 1.19 8.13 20.32
N GLU A 169 1.96 7.06 20.57
CA GLU A 169 3.36 6.96 20.16
C GLU A 169 3.50 6.91 18.64
N HIS A 170 2.81 5.97 17.97
CA HIS A 170 2.85 5.86 16.51
C HIS A 170 2.29 7.11 15.84
N LYS A 171 1.23 7.71 16.42
CA LYS A 171 0.64 8.95 15.94
C LYS A 171 1.65 10.08 15.88
N HIS A 172 2.36 10.35 16.98
CA HIS A 172 3.30 11.48 17.00
C HIS A 172 4.44 11.28 15.99
N LYS A 173 5.05 10.10 15.98
CA LYS A 173 6.19 9.81 15.10
C LYS A 173 5.78 9.84 13.63
N LEU A 174 4.71 9.14 13.24
CA LEU A 174 4.27 9.09 11.85
C LEU A 174 3.76 10.44 11.34
N MET A 175 3.04 11.21 12.16
CA MET A 175 2.52 12.53 11.76
C MET A 175 3.62 13.59 11.60
N ASN A 176 4.78 13.42 12.24
CA ASN A 176 5.94 14.28 12.02
C ASN A 176 6.67 13.93 10.72
N GLU A 177 6.79 12.63 10.39
CA GLU A 177 7.53 12.16 9.21
C GLU A 177 6.73 12.30 7.91
N LEU A 178 5.39 12.16 7.96
CA LEU A 178 4.56 12.15 6.75
C LEU A 178 4.65 13.46 5.92
N PRO A 179 4.60 14.68 6.53
CA PRO A 179 4.79 15.91 5.78
C PRO A 179 6.19 16.03 5.19
N ILE A 180 7.22 15.55 5.90
CA ILE A 180 8.61 15.55 5.43
C ILE A 180 8.72 14.66 4.19
N ALA A 181 8.19 13.44 4.26
CA ALA A 181 8.19 12.51 3.13
C ALA A 181 7.44 13.05 1.89
N PHE A 182 6.34 13.78 2.08
CA PHE A 182 5.67 14.46 0.95
C PHE A 182 6.55 15.55 0.34
N CYS A 183 7.21 16.37 1.17
CA CYS A 183 8.12 17.39 0.67
C CYS A 183 9.31 16.79 -0.09
N GLU A 184 9.88 15.70 0.41
CA GLU A 184 10.97 14.96 -0.26
C GLU A 184 10.48 14.44 -1.61
N ALA A 185 9.37 13.69 -1.66
CA ALA A 185 8.84 13.14 -2.91
C ALA A 185 8.49 14.23 -3.94
N ILE A 186 7.92 15.37 -3.52
CA ILE A 186 7.66 16.51 -4.39
C ILE A 186 8.97 17.10 -4.93
N THR A 187 9.98 17.25 -4.09
CA THR A 187 11.29 17.82 -4.48
C THR A 187 12.02 16.88 -5.43
N ASP A 188 11.94 15.57 -5.21
CA ASP A 188 12.57 14.56 -6.05
C ASP A 188 11.91 14.54 -7.45
N ILE A 189 10.57 14.61 -7.50
CA ILE A 189 9.83 14.72 -8.77
C ILE A 189 10.18 16.05 -9.47
N ASP A 190 10.10 17.19 -8.77
CA ASP A 190 10.39 18.52 -9.32
C ASP A 190 11.82 18.63 -9.86
N GLY A 191 12.80 18.08 -9.14
CA GLY A 191 14.20 18.05 -9.56
C GLY A 191 14.47 17.15 -10.76
N ALA A 192 13.59 16.18 -11.04
CA ALA A 192 13.66 15.30 -12.20
C ALA A 192 12.92 15.85 -13.42
N ILE A 193 12.13 16.93 -13.29
CA ILE A 193 11.36 17.50 -14.40
C ILE A 193 12.30 18.00 -15.50
N GLU A 194 12.25 17.35 -16.65
CA GLU A 194 12.71 17.95 -17.89
C GLU A 194 11.57 18.82 -18.43
N LEU A 195 11.75 20.15 -18.50
CA LEU A 195 10.69 21.13 -18.85
C LEU A 195 9.96 20.86 -20.18
N GLU A 196 10.46 19.94 -21.00
CA GLU A 196 9.87 19.52 -22.28
C GLU A 196 8.99 18.25 -22.16
N ASP A 197 8.99 17.52 -21.03
CA ASP A 197 8.17 16.32 -20.81
C ASP A 197 6.89 16.66 -20.01
N GLU A 198 5.75 16.64 -20.70
CA GLU A 198 4.42 16.86 -20.11
C GLU A 198 4.07 15.81 -19.04
N ARG A 199 4.71 14.63 -19.06
CA ARG A 199 4.46 13.56 -18.09
C ARG A 199 5.01 13.91 -16.71
N ASP A 200 6.19 14.51 -16.64
CA ASP A 200 6.83 14.87 -15.37
C ASP A 200 6.02 15.97 -14.66
N ILE A 201 5.51 16.94 -15.43
CA ILE A 201 4.59 17.97 -14.92
C ILE A 201 3.28 17.36 -14.44
N THR A 202 2.77 16.35 -15.15
CA THR A 202 1.56 15.63 -14.74
C THR A 202 1.79 14.88 -13.42
N GLU A 203 2.92 14.21 -13.26
CA GLU A 203 3.29 13.50 -12.05
C GLU A 203 3.40 14.45 -10.84
N LEU A 204 4.02 15.62 -11.02
CA LEU A 204 4.07 16.65 -9.99
C LEU A 204 2.66 17.11 -9.57
N HIS A 205 1.76 17.32 -10.54
CA HIS A 205 0.37 17.67 -10.22
C HIS A 205 -0.36 16.54 -9.49
N GLU A 206 -0.12 15.28 -9.85
CA GLU A 206 -0.77 14.12 -9.23
C GLU A 206 -0.33 13.95 -7.77
N ILE A 207 0.95 14.14 -7.44
CA ILE A 207 1.41 14.04 -6.04
C ILE A 207 0.87 15.19 -5.18
N ILE A 208 0.81 16.42 -5.72
CA ILE A 208 0.22 17.57 -5.01
C ILE A 208 -1.28 17.36 -4.79
N ALA A 209 -1.99 16.82 -5.79
CA ALA A 209 -3.41 16.51 -5.67
C ALA A 209 -3.67 15.39 -4.65
N ALA A 210 -2.85 14.33 -4.66
CA ALA A 210 -2.90 13.23 -3.70
C ALA A 210 -2.67 13.74 -2.26
N GLN A 211 -1.65 14.56 -2.06
CA GLN A 211 -1.37 15.20 -0.77
C GLN A 211 -2.56 16.05 -0.29
N SER A 212 -3.11 16.88 -1.18
CA SER A 212 -4.24 17.77 -0.87
C SER A 212 -5.49 16.99 -0.46
N ASP A 213 -5.82 15.92 -1.18
CA ASP A 213 -6.97 15.06 -0.86
C ASP A 213 -6.78 14.33 0.48
N LEU A 214 -5.56 13.82 0.75
CA LEU A 214 -5.24 13.17 2.02
C LEU A 214 -5.37 14.15 3.20
N MET A 215 -4.83 15.36 3.08
CA MET A 215 -4.95 16.40 4.10
C MET A 215 -6.42 16.75 4.35
N LYS A 216 -7.21 16.92 3.28
CA LYS A 216 -8.64 17.21 3.40
C LYS A 216 -9.38 16.13 4.19
N ASN A 217 -9.10 14.85 3.94
CA ASN A 217 -9.70 13.74 4.69
C ASN A 217 -9.31 13.78 6.17
N SER A 218 -8.05 14.10 6.49
CA SER A 218 -7.56 14.28 7.87
C SER A 218 -8.21 15.46 8.59
N PHE A 219 -8.44 16.58 7.91
CA PHE A 219 -9.15 17.70 8.52
C PHE A 219 -10.61 17.35 8.82
N LEU A 220 -11.34 16.79 7.84
CA LEU A 220 -12.76 16.47 8.00
C LEU A 220 -13.01 15.49 9.15
N SER A 221 -12.19 14.46 9.30
CA SER A 221 -12.32 13.51 10.41
C SER A 221 -12.12 14.15 11.78
N ASN A 222 -11.17 15.08 11.92
CA ASN A 222 -10.92 15.78 13.17
C ASN A 222 -12.09 16.72 13.54
N PHE A 223 -12.75 17.30 12.55
CA PHE A 223 -13.97 18.09 12.75
C PHE A 223 -15.19 17.23 13.14
N ASP A 224 -15.35 16.05 12.53
CA ASP A 224 -16.43 15.13 12.90
C ASP A 224 -16.25 14.58 14.33
N MET A 225 -15.01 14.28 14.73
CA MET A 225 -14.68 13.84 16.10
C MET A 225 -14.96 14.92 17.15
N SER A 226 -14.55 16.17 16.91
CA SER A 226 -14.85 17.29 17.83
C SER A 226 -16.35 17.59 17.96
N SER A 227 -17.13 17.30 16.92
CA SER A 227 -18.60 17.42 16.93
C SER A 227 -19.31 16.27 17.67
N GLN A 228 -18.65 15.12 17.83
CA GLN A 228 -19.15 13.99 18.62
C GLN A 228 -18.76 14.07 20.10
N GLU A 229 -17.54 14.54 20.41
CA GLU A 229 -17.09 14.77 21.79
C GLU A 229 -17.89 15.89 22.48
N SER A 230 -18.25 16.94 21.74
CA SER A 230 -19.14 18.00 22.23
C SER A 230 -20.58 17.50 22.50
N LYS A 231 -21.07 16.50 21.75
CA LYS A 231 -22.37 15.85 22.03
C LYS A 231 -22.32 14.91 23.24
N GLN A 232 -21.23 14.15 23.43
CA GLN A 232 -21.09 13.24 24.58
C GLN A 232 -20.91 13.98 25.91
N SER A 233 -20.21 15.11 25.91
CA SER A 233 -20.06 15.98 27.09
C SER A 233 -21.37 16.67 27.49
N LEU A 234 -22.23 17.02 26.53
CA LEU A 234 -23.58 17.53 26.80
C LEU A 234 -24.49 16.46 27.43
N THR A 235 -24.44 15.20 26.96
CA THR A 235 -25.27 14.11 27.53
C THR A 235 -24.81 13.61 28.90
N SER A 236 -23.56 13.88 29.29
CA SER A 236 -23.00 13.45 30.59
C SER A 236 -23.39 14.38 31.75
N ASN A 237 -23.73 15.64 31.46
CA ASN A 237 -24.06 16.64 32.48
C ASN A 237 -25.54 16.65 32.91
N ASP A 238 -26.44 16.01 32.18
CA ASP A 238 -27.87 15.97 32.52
C ASP A 238 -28.26 14.85 33.51
N SER A 239 -27.29 14.07 34.01
CA SER A 239 -27.55 12.93 34.92
C SER A 239 -27.24 13.19 36.40
N GLN A 240 -26.79 14.38 36.78
CA GLN A 240 -26.48 14.71 38.17
C GLN A 240 -27.12 16.03 38.60
N THR A 241 -28.43 16.03 38.88
CA THR A 241 -29.04 16.94 39.86
C THR A 241 -30.48 16.51 40.14
N THR A 242 -30.67 15.63 41.12
CA THR A 242 -31.89 15.61 41.94
C THR A 242 -31.49 15.40 43.39
N PRO A 243 -31.65 16.39 44.28
CA PRO A 243 -31.57 16.16 45.71
C PRO A 243 -32.88 15.51 46.17
N LYS A 244 -32.79 14.40 46.90
CA LYS A 244 -33.90 13.89 47.71
C LYS A 244 -33.89 14.63 49.04
N GLU A 245 -34.83 15.53 49.21
CA GLU A 245 -35.30 16.00 50.52
C GLU A 245 -36.60 15.24 50.89
N GLU A 246 -36.71 15.01 52.20
CA GLU A 246 -37.78 14.39 53.02
C GLU A 246 -37.97 12.85 52.98
#